data_AF-A0A2N2U0Q3-F1
#
_entry.id   AF-A0A2N2U0Q3-F1
#
_cell.length_a   1.000
_cell.length_b   1.000
_cell.length_c   1.000
_cell.angle_alpha   90.00
_cell.angle_beta   90.00
_cell.angle_gamma   90.00
#
_symmetry.space_group_name_H-M   'P 1'
#
loop_
_entity.id
_entity.type
_entity.pdbx_description
1 polymer ?
#
loop_
_entity_poly.entity_id
_entity_poly.type
_entity_poly.pdbx_seq_one_letter_code
_entity_poly.pdbx_strand_id
1 'polypeptide(L)'
;MRNETRQHLDARAFTVGTLALAACACGATPAHAAHPLLTEDSGTQGAGRTQLEITYDQSTTRAADSRTRGQHLNVVLSYGFTDTLDLIAGLPYARITERGATNARVKGYADMEIAAKWRFYEAGPLSIALRPGLRLPTGDEDRGLGSGHSAPSLFAVMTHSADPWAVHLHLGYTRNFHDSPKQRNHLYHASMAGEYSVSESLRLVADASTESNPELAGHPHVGSLVLGLVYSVMHDLDIDLGYRRGLTEPAADHTWLAGLALRF
;
A
#
# COMPACT_ATOMS: atom_id res chain seq x y z
N MET A 1 8.13 -79.76 54.40
CA MET A 1 8.47 -78.43 54.97
C MET A 1 8.20 -77.41 53.88
N ARG A 2 7.21 -76.52 54.08
CA ARG A 2 7.39 -75.06 54.25
C ARG A 2 8.13 -74.41 53.07
N ASN A 3 7.70 -73.33 52.42
CA ASN A 3 6.64 -72.35 52.67
C ASN A 3 6.43 -71.56 51.35
N GLU A 4 5.25 -70.95 51.26
CA GLU A 4 4.92 -69.60 50.76
C GLU A 4 6.11 -68.72 50.30
N THR A 5 5.99 -67.82 49.31
CA THR A 5 5.26 -66.55 49.46
C THR A 5 5.15 -65.81 48.11
N ARG A 6 3.99 -65.19 47.87
CA ARG A 6 3.73 -64.14 46.86
C ARG A 6 4.60 -62.89 47.11
N GLN A 7 4.90 -62.13 46.05
CA GLN A 7 4.89 -60.66 46.15
C GLN A 7 4.56 -60.03 44.79
N HIS A 8 3.44 -59.30 44.78
CA HIS A 8 3.08 -58.27 43.81
C HIS A 8 4.04 -57.07 43.94
N LEU A 9 4.30 -56.36 42.84
CA LEU A 9 4.56 -54.92 42.84
C LEU A 9 4.21 -54.33 41.47
N ASP A 10 3.16 -53.52 41.47
CA ASP A 10 2.77 -52.59 40.40
C ASP A 10 3.84 -51.52 40.20
N ALA A 11 4.07 -51.09 38.95
CA ALA A 11 4.40 -49.70 38.64
C ALA A 11 4.31 -49.37 37.14
N ARG A 12 3.22 -48.67 36.80
CA ARG A 12 3.19 -47.41 36.02
C ARG A 12 3.65 -47.40 34.55
N ALA A 13 2.64 -47.09 33.73
CA ALA A 13 2.68 -46.49 32.41
C ALA A 13 3.86 -45.54 32.11
N PHE A 14 4.39 -45.64 30.90
CA PHE A 14 4.74 -44.47 30.11
C PHE A 14 4.40 -44.72 28.64
N THR A 15 3.26 -44.17 28.24
CA THR A 15 2.85 -43.94 26.87
C THR A 15 3.68 -42.78 26.32
N VAL A 16 4.49 -43.00 25.30
CA VAL A 16 5.00 -41.95 24.39
C VAL A 16 5.12 -42.66 23.04
N GLY A 17 4.29 -42.39 22.03
CA GLY A 17 3.84 -41.09 21.57
C GLY A 17 4.39 -40.94 20.15
N THR A 18 3.83 -41.70 19.22
CA THR A 18 4.11 -41.58 17.79
C THR A 18 3.18 -40.51 17.21
N LEU A 19 3.68 -39.74 16.23
CA LEU A 19 3.02 -38.67 15.46
C LEU A 19 2.82 -37.35 16.23
N ALA A 20 3.14 -36.17 15.71
CA ALA A 20 3.27 -35.77 14.32
C ALA A 20 4.39 -34.72 14.18
N LEU A 21 5.28 -34.92 13.21
CA LEU A 21 6.07 -33.84 12.66
C LEU A 21 5.12 -33.05 11.75
N ALA A 22 4.37 -32.12 12.33
CA ALA A 22 3.69 -31.09 11.56
C ALA A 22 4.80 -30.24 10.92
N ALA A 23 5.11 -30.54 9.66
CA ALA A 23 5.88 -29.65 8.83
C ALA A 23 5.10 -28.34 8.74
N CYS A 24 5.50 -27.34 9.52
CA CYS A 24 5.12 -25.96 9.29
C CYS A 24 5.64 -25.58 7.91
N ALA A 25 4.81 -25.78 6.89
CA ALA A 25 4.89 -24.98 5.68
C ALA A 25 4.44 -23.56 6.07
N CYS A 26 5.32 -22.82 6.77
CA CYS A 26 5.27 -21.37 6.80
C CYS A 26 5.57 -20.92 5.37
N GLY A 27 4.55 -20.94 4.50
CA GLY A 27 4.58 -20.13 3.31
C GLY A 27 4.71 -18.70 3.82
N ALA A 28 5.89 -18.10 3.65
CA ALA A 28 6.04 -16.67 3.81
C ALA A 28 4.95 -16.04 2.93
N THR A 29 3.91 -15.49 3.55
CA THR A 29 2.97 -14.66 2.82
C THR A 29 3.81 -13.54 2.22
N PRO A 30 3.79 -13.34 0.89
CA PRO A 30 4.58 -12.30 0.28
C PRO A 30 4.28 -10.99 1.00
N ALA A 31 5.32 -10.38 1.55
CA ALA A 31 5.23 -9.04 2.11
C ALA A 31 4.97 -8.10 0.93
N HIS A 32 3.73 -7.63 0.82
CA HIS A 32 3.35 -6.62 -0.14
C HIS A 32 3.75 -5.26 0.42
N ALA A 33 4.38 -4.43 -0.41
CA ALA A 33 4.55 -3.01 -0.15
C ALA A 33 3.16 -2.38 -0.25
N ALA A 34 2.48 -2.37 0.90
CA ALA A 34 1.22 -1.70 1.10
C ALA A 34 1.48 -0.30 1.67
N HIS A 35 0.40 0.46 1.86
CA HIS A 35 0.43 1.66 2.68
C HIS A 35 1.24 1.40 3.98
N PRO A 36 2.16 2.30 4.38
CA PRO A 36 2.22 3.72 4.05
C PRO A 36 3.14 4.08 2.86
N LEU A 37 3.70 3.09 2.15
CA LEU A 37 4.57 3.35 1.01
C LEU A 37 3.80 3.98 -0.17
N LEU A 38 4.51 4.79 -0.96
CA LEU A 38 4.01 5.34 -2.23
C LEU A 38 4.44 4.47 -3.41
N THR A 39 5.55 3.77 -3.23
CA THR A 39 6.06 2.73 -4.10
C THR A 39 5.27 1.45 -3.87
N GLU A 40 4.80 0.86 -4.96
CA GLU A 40 4.10 -0.41 -4.94
C GLU A 40 5.09 -1.57 -5.14
N ASP A 41 4.74 -2.78 -4.68
CA ASP A 41 5.45 -4.02 -4.99
C ASP A 41 4.80 -4.81 -6.13
N SER A 42 5.60 -5.65 -6.78
CA SER A 42 5.14 -6.55 -7.84
C SER A 42 4.33 -7.75 -7.35
N GLY A 43 4.20 -8.00 -6.05
CA GLY A 43 3.45 -9.12 -5.50
C GLY A 43 1.96 -9.03 -5.80
N THR A 44 1.33 -10.21 -5.87
CA THR A 44 -0.08 -10.39 -6.24
C THR A 44 -0.83 -11.12 -5.14
N GLN A 45 -2.16 -10.96 -5.08
CA GLN A 45 -2.97 -11.60 -4.03
C GLN A 45 -2.99 -13.13 -4.15
N GLY A 46 -2.85 -13.66 -5.36
CA GLY A 46 -2.95 -15.10 -5.63
C GLY A 46 -4.36 -15.51 -6.07
N ALA A 47 -4.49 -16.60 -6.83
CA ALA A 47 -5.76 -16.96 -7.46
C ALA A 47 -6.90 -17.13 -6.44
N GLY A 48 -7.99 -16.38 -6.64
CA GLY A 48 -9.19 -16.41 -5.81
C GLY A 48 -9.07 -15.66 -4.47
N ARG A 49 -7.91 -15.09 -4.15
CA ARG A 49 -7.68 -14.36 -2.89
C ARG A 49 -8.02 -12.88 -3.05
N THR A 50 -8.50 -12.28 -1.98
CA THR A 50 -8.94 -10.89 -1.95
C THR A 50 -8.21 -10.12 -0.86
N GLN A 51 -7.88 -8.87 -1.13
CA GLN A 51 -7.42 -7.91 -0.13
C GLN A 51 -8.35 -6.69 -0.11
N LEU A 52 -8.77 -6.32 1.10
CA LEU A 52 -9.41 -5.04 1.37
C LEU A 52 -8.43 -4.16 2.14
N GLU A 53 -8.10 -3.00 1.57
CA GLU A 53 -7.23 -2.02 2.19
C GLU A 53 -8.00 -0.72 2.46
N ILE A 54 -7.86 -0.18 3.66
CA ILE A 54 -8.46 1.07 4.09
C ILE A 54 -7.33 1.97 4.59
N THR A 55 -7.11 3.09 3.93
CA THR A 55 -6.03 4.04 4.28
C THR A 55 -6.59 5.41 4.64
N TYR A 56 -5.89 6.09 5.55
CA TYR A 56 -6.22 7.43 6.00
C TYR A 56 -4.97 8.32 5.99
N ASP A 57 -5.01 9.33 5.12
CA ASP A 57 -3.98 10.37 5.03
C ASP A 57 -4.50 11.67 5.62
N GLN A 58 -3.68 12.31 6.44
CA GLN A 58 -3.98 13.61 7.01
C GLN A 58 -2.84 14.59 6.77
N SER A 59 -2.99 15.42 5.73
CA SER A 59 -1.97 16.33 5.24
C SER A 59 -2.16 17.75 5.80
N THR A 60 -1.06 18.48 5.95
CA THR A 60 -1.07 19.91 6.27
C THR A 60 -0.14 20.64 5.32
N THR A 61 -0.68 21.65 4.65
CA THR A 61 0.07 22.58 3.80
C THR A 61 -0.10 23.98 4.37
N ARG A 62 0.99 24.74 4.46
CA ARG A 62 0.96 26.14 4.89
C ARG A 62 1.37 27.04 3.74
N ALA A 63 0.58 28.07 3.51
CA ALA A 63 0.95 29.22 2.71
C ALA A 63 1.17 30.43 3.65
N ALA A 64 1.59 31.57 3.09
CA ALA A 64 1.88 32.79 3.87
C ALA A 64 0.74 33.17 4.82
N ASP A 65 -0.51 33.15 4.32
CA ASP A 65 -1.69 33.61 5.07
C ASP A 65 -2.80 32.54 5.18
N SER A 66 -2.53 31.30 4.75
CA SER A 66 -3.51 30.22 4.82
C SER A 66 -2.91 28.89 5.22
N ARG A 67 -3.77 28.03 5.76
CA ARG A 67 -3.45 26.66 6.14
C ARG A 67 -4.51 25.73 5.57
N THR A 68 -4.06 24.75 4.80
CA THR A 68 -4.92 23.71 4.23
C THR A 68 -4.70 22.41 4.97
N ARG A 69 -5.81 21.78 5.37
CA ARG A 69 -5.86 20.45 5.98
C ARG A 69 -6.57 19.52 5.00
N GLY A 70 -5.84 18.58 4.42
CA GLY A 70 -6.39 17.50 3.63
C GLY A 70 -6.60 16.26 4.49
N GLN A 71 -7.72 15.59 4.29
CA GLN A 71 -8.02 14.28 4.87
C GLN A 71 -8.49 13.39 3.72
N HIS A 72 -7.79 12.29 3.47
CA HIS A 72 -8.15 11.34 2.42
C HIS A 72 -8.37 9.98 3.06
N LEU A 73 -9.55 9.41 2.83
CA LEU A 73 -9.86 8.02 3.15
C LEU A 73 -9.89 7.28 1.82
N ASN A 74 -9.11 6.23 1.66
CA ASN A 74 -9.17 5.39 0.46
C ASN A 74 -9.60 3.97 0.85
N VAL A 75 -10.46 3.38 0.04
CA VAL A 75 -10.83 1.97 0.14
C VAL A 75 -10.41 1.29 -1.16
N VAL A 76 -9.52 0.32 -1.07
CA VAL A 76 -8.99 -0.42 -2.21
C VAL A 76 -9.36 -1.89 -2.07
N LEU A 77 -10.01 -2.44 -3.08
CA LEU A 77 -10.28 -3.86 -3.19
C LEU A 77 -9.38 -4.45 -4.27
N SER A 78 -8.62 -5.48 -3.94
CA SER A 78 -7.78 -6.24 -4.87
C SER A 78 -8.24 -7.68 -4.91
N TYR A 79 -8.47 -8.23 -6.10
CA TYR A 79 -8.87 -9.62 -6.32
C TYR A 79 -7.87 -10.31 -7.24
N GLY A 80 -7.24 -11.37 -6.74
CA GLY A 80 -6.34 -12.20 -7.54
C GLY A 80 -7.12 -13.04 -8.55
N PHE A 81 -7.18 -12.57 -9.79
CA PHE A 81 -7.82 -13.27 -10.90
C PHE A 81 -7.02 -14.53 -11.30
N THR A 82 -5.69 -14.46 -11.21
CA THR A 82 -4.78 -15.60 -11.28
C THR A 82 -3.70 -15.45 -10.20
N ASP A 83 -2.77 -16.41 -10.11
CA ASP A 83 -1.62 -16.29 -9.20
C ASP A 83 -0.71 -15.09 -9.51
N THR A 84 -0.80 -14.54 -10.72
CA THR A 84 0.08 -13.47 -11.22
C THR A 84 -0.68 -12.22 -11.68
N LEU A 85 -2.01 -12.21 -11.60
CA LEU A 85 -2.86 -11.12 -12.07
C LEU A 85 -3.88 -10.72 -11.00
N ASP A 86 -3.79 -9.49 -10.53
CA ASP A 86 -4.80 -8.87 -9.67
C ASP A 86 -5.65 -7.88 -10.46
N LEU A 87 -6.95 -7.84 -10.14
CA LEU A 87 -7.86 -6.76 -10.51
C LEU A 87 -8.12 -5.88 -9.30
N ILE A 88 -8.04 -4.57 -9.48
CA ILE A 88 -7.98 -3.60 -8.38
C ILE A 88 -9.00 -2.50 -8.62
N ALA A 89 -9.74 -2.12 -7.58
CA ALA A 89 -10.67 -1.00 -7.60
C ALA A 89 -10.46 -0.12 -6.37
N GLY A 90 -10.30 1.19 -6.58
CA GLY A 90 -10.09 2.18 -5.52
C GLY A 90 -11.21 3.21 -5.48
N LEU A 91 -11.68 3.53 -4.28
CA LEU A 91 -12.68 4.57 -4.01
C LEU A 91 -12.15 5.59 -2.99
N PRO A 92 -11.59 6.70 -3.46
CA PRO A 92 -11.11 7.77 -2.59
C PRO A 92 -12.24 8.69 -2.14
N TYR A 93 -12.22 9.07 -0.86
CA TYR A 93 -13.02 10.15 -0.28
C TYR A 93 -12.10 11.22 0.28
N ALA A 94 -12.29 12.46 -0.14
CA ALA A 94 -11.48 13.58 0.31
C ALA A 94 -12.31 14.57 1.13
N ARG A 95 -11.66 15.19 2.11
CA ARG A 95 -12.14 16.36 2.83
C ARG A 95 -11.02 17.37 2.96
N ILE A 96 -11.19 18.50 2.31
CA ILE A 96 -10.22 19.59 2.26
C ILE A 96 -10.81 20.77 3.04
N THR A 97 -10.09 21.26 4.03
CA THR A 97 -10.46 22.46 4.79
C THR A 97 -9.33 23.47 4.70
N GLU A 98 -9.62 24.62 4.10
CA GLU A 98 -8.72 25.76 4.06
C GLU A 98 -9.14 26.78 5.12
N ARG A 99 -8.15 27.27 5.88
CA ARG A 99 -8.31 28.33 6.87
C ARG A 99 -7.39 29.48 6.53
N GLY A 100 -7.92 30.68 6.37
CA GLY A 100 -7.20 31.89 6.04
C GLY A 100 -8.12 33.10 6.15
N ALA A 101 -8.01 34.06 5.23
CA ALA A 101 -8.90 35.21 5.16
C ALA A 101 -10.37 34.83 4.98
N THR A 102 -10.65 33.75 4.24
CA THR A 102 -11.96 33.10 4.16
C THR A 102 -11.80 31.62 4.44
N ASN A 103 -12.68 31.05 5.26
CA ASN A 103 -12.68 29.62 5.52
C ASN A 103 -13.46 28.90 4.44
N ALA A 104 -12.86 27.90 3.82
CA ALA A 104 -13.50 27.05 2.82
C ALA A 104 -13.43 25.58 3.24
N ARG A 105 -14.45 24.81 2.88
CA ARG A 105 -14.45 23.37 3.09
C ARG A 105 -15.15 22.66 1.94
N VAL A 106 -14.45 21.68 1.39
CA VAL A 106 -14.99 20.74 0.40
C VAL A 106 -14.84 19.32 0.93
N LYS A 107 -15.82 18.45 0.62
CA LYS A 107 -15.77 17.03 0.96
C LYS A 107 -16.60 16.20 -0.02
N GLY A 108 -16.15 15.00 -0.35
CA GLY A 108 -16.86 14.10 -1.25
C GLY A 108 -15.94 13.01 -1.80
N TYR A 109 -16.50 12.15 -2.63
CA TYR A 109 -15.72 11.18 -3.37
C TYR A 109 -14.88 11.88 -4.43
N ALA A 110 -13.65 11.41 -4.58
CA ALA A 110 -12.81 11.75 -5.71
C ALA A 110 -12.97 10.68 -6.80
N ASP A 111 -12.29 10.91 -7.92
CA ASP A 111 -12.30 9.98 -9.05
C ASP A 111 -11.85 8.57 -8.64
N MET A 112 -12.67 7.58 -8.99
CA MET A 112 -12.39 6.17 -8.76
C MET A 112 -11.26 5.68 -9.66
N GLU A 113 -10.55 4.64 -9.23
CA GLU A 113 -9.58 3.93 -10.07
C GLU A 113 -10.02 2.49 -10.28
N ILE A 114 -9.87 1.99 -11.51
CA ILE A 114 -9.79 0.56 -11.80
C ILE A 114 -8.42 0.26 -12.39
N ALA A 115 -7.80 -0.83 -11.97
CA ALA A 115 -6.49 -1.23 -12.44
C ALA A 115 -6.37 -2.75 -12.51
N ALA A 116 -5.35 -3.21 -13.24
CA ALA A 116 -4.88 -4.58 -13.15
C ALA A 116 -3.40 -4.56 -12.80
N LYS A 117 -2.93 -5.50 -11.99
CA LYS A 117 -1.50 -5.71 -11.75
C LYS A 117 -1.10 -7.09 -12.24
N TRP A 118 -0.23 -7.13 -13.24
CA TRP A 118 0.25 -8.36 -13.85
C TRP A 118 1.73 -8.55 -13.58
N ARG A 119 2.07 -9.48 -12.69
CA ARG A 119 3.43 -9.93 -12.43
C ARG A 119 3.86 -10.92 -13.51
N PHE A 120 4.43 -10.40 -14.59
CA PHE A 120 4.81 -11.19 -15.76
C PHE A 120 6.19 -11.85 -15.64
N TYR A 121 7.01 -11.43 -14.68
CA TYR A 121 8.36 -11.98 -14.47
C TYR A 121 8.63 -12.22 -12.98
N GLU A 122 9.19 -13.38 -12.69
CA GLU A 122 9.71 -13.74 -11.37
C GLU A 122 10.89 -14.72 -11.54
N ALA A 123 12.01 -14.41 -10.89
CA ALA A 123 13.17 -15.28 -10.84
C ALA A 123 13.95 -15.07 -9.53
N GLY A 124 13.90 -16.06 -8.64
CA GLY A 124 14.51 -15.96 -7.32
C GLY A 124 13.94 -14.75 -6.54
N PRO A 125 14.79 -13.85 -6.01
CA PRO A 125 14.33 -12.70 -5.23
C PRO A 125 13.74 -11.56 -6.09
N LEU A 126 13.88 -11.60 -7.42
CA LEU A 126 13.46 -10.53 -8.32
C LEU A 126 12.10 -10.84 -8.93
N SER A 127 11.18 -9.89 -8.89
CA SER A 127 9.94 -9.91 -9.67
C SER A 127 9.62 -8.56 -10.29
N ILE A 128 8.88 -8.60 -11.41
CA ILE A 128 8.50 -7.41 -12.17
C ILE A 128 7.02 -7.54 -12.55
N ALA A 129 6.28 -6.45 -12.41
CA ALA A 129 4.89 -6.33 -12.79
C ALA A 129 4.63 -5.09 -13.64
N LEU A 130 3.58 -5.18 -14.45
CA LEU A 130 2.94 -4.02 -15.08
C LEU A 130 1.61 -3.74 -14.39
N ARG A 131 1.31 -2.47 -14.21
CA ARG A 131 0.03 -2.02 -13.65
C ARG A 131 -0.62 -1.00 -14.58
N PRO A 132 -1.38 -1.43 -15.59
CA PRO A 132 -2.30 -0.54 -16.29
C PRO A 132 -3.44 -0.13 -15.37
N GLY A 133 -3.81 1.15 -15.42
CA GLY A 133 -4.89 1.73 -14.64
C GLY A 133 -5.74 2.70 -15.46
N LEU A 134 -6.94 2.94 -14.96
CA LEU A 134 -7.84 3.95 -15.48
C LEU A 134 -8.51 4.66 -14.31
N ARG A 135 -8.22 5.95 -14.18
CA ARG A 135 -9.01 6.84 -13.34
C ARG A 135 -10.31 7.19 -14.07
N LEU A 136 -11.43 7.05 -13.39
CA LEU A 136 -12.78 7.30 -13.90
C LEU A 136 -13.29 8.64 -13.37
N PRO A 137 -13.99 9.46 -14.19
CA PRO A 137 -14.49 10.77 -13.80
C PRO A 137 -15.76 10.67 -12.94
N THR A 138 -15.65 10.04 -11.77
CA THR A 138 -16.76 9.83 -10.83
C THR A 138 -16.78 10.85 -9.70
N GLY A 139 -15.70 11.60 -9.52
CA GLY A 139 -15.61 12.68 -8.55
C GLY A 139 -16.37 13.93 -8.99
N ASP A 140 -16.68 14.79 -8.03
CA ASP A 140 -17.40 16.04 -8.27
C ASP A 140 -16.44 17.12 -8.82
N GLU A 141 -16.49 17.37 -10.13
CA GLU A 141 -15.65 18.37 -10.82
C GLU A 141 -15.95 19.80 -10.36
N ASP A 142 -17.23 20.16 -10.19
CA ASP A 142 -17.66 21.50 -9.76
C ASP A 142 -17.07 21.88 -8.39
N ARG A 143 -16.76 20.88 -7.58
CA ARG A 143 -16.14 21.04 -6.26
C ARG A 143 -14.64 20.77 -6.25
N GLY A 144 -14.03 20.48 -7.40
CA GLY A 144 -12.61 20.17 -7.53
C GLY A 144 -12.19 18.84 -6.91
N LEU A 145 -13.12 17.89 -6.77
CA LEU A 145 -12.88 16.56 -6.25
C LEU A 145 -12.68 15.51 -7.35
N GLY A 146 -13.22 15.77 -8.54
CA GLY A 146 -12.97 14.99 -9.75
C GLY A 146 -12.24 15.81 -10.81
N SER A 147 -11.66 15.12 -11.78
CA SER A 147 -10.99 15.75 -12.92
C SER A 147 -11.92 15.96 -14.12
N GLY A 148 -13.15 15.44 -14.10
CA GLY A 148 -14.11 15.58 -15.20
C GLY A 148 -13.83 14.68 -16.41
N HIS A 149 -12.66 14.03 -16.44
CA HIS A 149 -12.23 13.18 -17.54
C HIS A 149 -11.52 11.93 -17.05
N SER A 150 -11.54 10.86 -17.84
CA SER A 150 -10.76 9.67 -17.53
C SER A 150 -9.26 9.93 -17.67
N ALA A 151 -8.42 9.28 -16.87
CA ALA A 151 -6.96 9.36 -17.01
C ALA A 151 -6.36 7.95 -17.00
N PRO A 152 -5.97 7.39 -18.17
CA PRO A 152 -5.30 6.11 -18.22
C PRO A 152 -3.85 6.25 -17.74
N SER A 153 -3.38 5.21 -17.07
CA SER A 153 -2.04 5.12 -16.52
C SER A 153 -1.41 3.77 -16.83
N LEU A 154 -0.08 3.75 -16.86
CA LEU A 154 0.70 2.53 -16.93
C LEU A 154 1.90 2.68 -16.01
N PHE A 155 2.05 1.73 -15.10
CA PHE A 155 3.19 1.65 -14.20
C PHE A 155 3.96 0.35 -14.42
N ALA A 156 5.27 0.44 -14.24
CA ALA A 156 6.17 -0.70 -14.11
C ALA A 156 6.66 -0.76 -12.67
N VAL A 157 6.57 -1.96 -12.09
CA VAL A 157 6.90 -2.22 -10.70
C VAL A 157 7.94 -3.32 -10.65
N MET A 158 9.01 -3.12 -9.87
CA MET A 158 10.04 -4.12 -9.63
C MET A 158 10.23 -4.28 -8.14
N THR A 159 10.28 -5.53 -7.69
CA THR A 159 10.65 -5.89 -6.32
C THR A 159 11.87 -6.80 -6.34
N HIS A 160 12.85 -6.49 -5.49
CA HIS A 160 13.88 -7.42 -5.08
C HIS A 160 13.72 -7.71 -3.59
N SER A 161 13.30 -8.92 -3.24
CA SER A 161 13.02 -9.33 -1.85
C SER A 161 13.98 -10.44 -1.43
N ALA A 162 14.83 -10.15 -0.45
CA ALA A 162 15.80 -11.06 0.11
C ALA A 162 16.00 -10.74 1.60
N ASP A 163 15.52 -11.61 2.47
CA ASP A 163 15.49 -11.37 3.91
C ASP A 163 16.86 -10.91 4.47
N PRO A 164 16.87 -9.91 5.38
CA PRO A 164 15.71 -9.23 5.97
C PRO A 164 15.21 -8.01 5.18
N TRP A 165 15.64 -7.83 3.92
CA TRP A 165 15.39 -6.62 3.14
C TRP A 165 14.46 -6.86 1.96
N ALA A 166 13.61 -5.88 1.66
CA ALA A 166 12.97 -5.77 0.36
C ALA A 166 13.20 -4.37 -0.21
N VAL A 167 13.41 -4.29 -1.52
CA VAL A 167 13.55 -3.03 -2.25
C VAL A 167 12.58 -3.03 -3.42
N HIS A 168 11.89 -1.91 -3.57
CA HIS A 168 10.85 -1.72 -4.58
C HIS A 168 11.19 -0.51 -5.45
N LEU A 169 10.89 -0.61 -6.74
CA LEU A 169 10.99 0.49 -7.69
C LEU A 169 9.66 0.58 -8.45
N HIS A 170 9.12 1.79 -8.54
CA HIS A 170 7.83 2.05 -9.16
C HIS A 170 7.96 3.24 -10.11
N LEU A 171 7.82 2.98 -11.42
CA LEU A 171 7.91 3.98 -12.48
C LEU A 171 6.59 4.07 -13.22
N GLY A 172 6.13 5.28 -13.51
CA GLY A 172 4.77 5.49 -14.01
C GLY A 172 4.65 6.56 -15.06
N TYR A 173 3.62 6.38 -15.89
CA TYR A 173 3.10 7.39 -16.79
C TYR A 173 1.58 7.45 -16.68
N THR A 174 1.04 8.66 -16.52
CA THR A 174 -0.38 8.95 -16.58
C THR A 174 -0.67 9.97 -17.67
N ARG A 175 -1.65 9.65 -18.52
CA ARG A 175 -2.19 10.59 -19.50
C ARG A 175 -3.34 11.36 -18.85
N ASN A 176 -3.10 12.62 -18.54
CA ASN A 176 -4.10 13.52 -18.00
C ASN A 176 -4.82 14.23 -19.16
N PHE A 177 -6.06 13.85 -19.45
CA PHE A 177 -6.82 14.41 -20.58
C PHE A 177 -7.48 15.73 -20.21
N HIS A 178 -6.68 16.73 -19.88
CA HIS A 178 -7.15 18.04 -19.46
C HIS A 178 -6.97 19.07 -20.58
N ASP A 179 -8.03 19.84 -20.89
CA ASP A 179 -8.01 20.81 -22.00
C ASP A 179 -7.46 22.19 -21.60
N SER A 180 -7.36 22.46 -20.29
CA SER A 180 -6.78 23.71 -19.79
C SER A 180 -5.30 23.88 -20.16
N PRO A 181 -4.88 25.06 -20.67
CA PRO A 181 -3.49 25.37 -20.95
C PRO A 181 -2.62 25.53 -19.69
N LYS A 182 -3.22 25.44 -18.49
CA LYS A 182 -2.52 25.51 -17.20
C LYS A 182 -2.18 24.13 -16.63
N GLN A 183 -2.61 23.05 -17.29
CA GLN A 183 -2.41 21.69 -16.84
C GLN A 183 -1.45 20.92 -17.75
N ARG A 184 -0.67 20.01 -17.17
CA ARG A 184 0.17 19.06 -17.89
C ARG A 184 -0.65 17.84 -18.25
N ASN A 185 -0.52 17.42 -19.51
CA ASN A 185 -1.22 16.25 -20.01
C ASN A 185 -0.39 14.96 -19.94
N HIS A 186 0.87 15.07 -19.54
CA HIS A 186 1.79 13.96 -19.39
C HIS A 186 2.38 14.04 -17.99
N LEU A 187 2.05 13.05 -17.16
CA LEU A 187 2.52 12.98 -15.78
C LEU A 187 3.39 11.74 -15.64
N TYR A 188 4.61 11.95 -15.15
CA TYR A 188 5.57 10.90 -14.87
C TYR A 188 5.71 10.72 -13.37
N HIS A 189 5.81 9.47 -12.94
CA HIS A 189 6.04 9.06 -11.55
C HIS A 189 7.31 8.24 -11.46
N ALA A 190 8.08 8.44 -10.39
CA ALA A 190 9.17 7.57 -10.01
C ALA A 190 9.25 7.51 -8.49
N SER A 191 9.30 6.31 -7.93
CA SER A 191 9.54 6.12 -6.51
C SER A 191 10.33 4.85 -6.23
N MET A 192 10.99 4.83 -5.08
CA MET A 192 11.74 3.71 -4.57
C MET A 192 11.46 3.56 -3.08
N ALA A 193 11.23 2.33 -2.64
CA ALA A 193 11.04 2.00 -1.23
C ALA A 193 11.97 0.90 -0.77
N GLY A 194 12.30 0.93 0.50
CA GLY A 194 13.00 -0.14 1.21
C GLY A 194 12.20 -0.57 2.42
N GLU A 195 12.13 -1.88 2.63
CA GLU A 195 11.57 -2.50 3.82
C GLU A 195 12.64 -3.28 4.57
N TYR A 196 12.56 -3.24 5.89
CA TYR A 196 13.41 -4.02 6.80
C TYR A 196 12.54 -4.81 7.78
N SER A 197 12.62 -6.13 7.69
CA SER A 197 11.94 -7.05 8.61
C SER A 197 12.67 -7.10 9.95
N VAL A 198 12.09 -6.44 10.96
CA VAL A 198 12.61 -6.45 12.35
C VAL A 198 12.25 -7.75 13.04
N SER A 199 11.06 -8.27 12.77
CA SER A 199 10.55 -9.58 13.20
C SER A 199 9.57 -10.10 12.16
N GLU A 200 9.01 -11.30 12.39
CA GLU A 200 7.92 -11.84 11.56
C GLU A 200 6.67 -10.95 11.51
N SER A 201 6.46 -10.12 12.53
CA SER A 201 5.27 -9.27 12.67
C SER A 201 5.52 -7.78 12.49
N LEU A 202 6.78 -7.32 12.46
CA LEU A 202 7.11 -5.90 12.40
C LEU A 202 8.10 -5.61 11.27
N ARG A 203 7.69 -4.70 10.38
CA ARG A 203 8.53 -4.16 9.32
C ARG A 203 8.69 -2.65 9.48
N LEU A 204 9.90 -2.16 9.24
CA LEU A 204 10.17 -0.73 9.08
C LEU A 204 10.25 -0.42 7.59
N VAL A 205 9.67 0.69 7.18
CA VAL A 205 9.58 1.06 5.76
C VAL A 205 10.03 2.49 5.53
N ALA A 206 10.66 2.73 4.40
CA ALA A 206 11.06 4.05 3.93
C ALA A 206 10.79 4.19 2.43
N ASP A 207 10.34 5.36 2.01
CA ASP A 207 10.01 5.67 0.61
C ASP A 207 10.59 7.02 0.20
N ALA A 208 11.06 7.12 -1.03
CA ALA A 208 11.27 8.39 -1.70
C ALA A 208 10.56 8.38 -3.06
N SER A 209 9.81 9.45 -3.33
CA SER A 209 9.02 9.58 -4.55
C SER A 209 9.14 10.97 -5.17
N THR A 210 8.94 11.01 -6.49
CA THR A 210 8.76 12.22 -7.28
C THR A 210 7.70 11.97 -8.35
N GLU A 211 6.76 12.89 -8.47
CA GLU A 211 5.74 12.89 -9.51
C GLU A 211 5.75 14.23 -10.25
N SER A 212 5.34 14.24 -11.52
CA SER A 212 5.09 15.48 -12.25
C SER A 212 3.95 16.26 -11.59
N ASN A 213 4.18 17.54 -11.32
CA ASN A 213 3.12 18.43 -10.87
C ASN A 213 2.12 18.63 -12.04
N PRO A 214 0.83 18.31 -11.89
CA PRO A 214 -0.17 18.56 -12.92
C PRO A 214 -0.25 20.03 -13.30
N GLU A 215 -0.05 20.94 -12.35
CA GLU A 215 -0.03 22.36 -12.66
C GLU A 215 1.25 22.74 -13.43
N LEU A 216 1.08 23.50 -14.51
CA LEU A 216 2.20 24.05 -15.28
C LEU A 216 2.92 25.17 -14.52
N ALA A 217 2.21 25.88 -13.65
CA ALA A 217 2.77 26.93 -12.81
C ALA A 217 3.52 26.34 -11.60
N GLY A 218 4.59 27.02 -11.19
CA GLY A 218 5.37 26.62 -10.02
C GLY A 218 6.38 25.49 -10.29
N HIS A 219 6.75 24.78 -9.23
CA HIS A 219 7.74 23.72 -9.30
C HIS A 219 7.22 22.53 -10.14
N PRO A 220 8.01 21.98 -11.08
CA PRO A 220 7.54 20.97 -12.04
C PRO A 220 7.28 19.58 -11.43
N HIS A 221 7.72 19.35 -10.19
CA HIS A 221 7.64 18.06 -9.53
C HIS A 221 7.12 18.18 -8.09
N VAL A 222 6.39 17.15 -7.67
CA VAL A 222 5.96 16.87 -6.30
C VAL A 222 6.86 15.78 -5.75
N GLY A 223 7.79 16.12 -4.86
CA GLY A 223 8.70 15.19 -4.20
C GLY A 223 8.29 14.91 -2.75
N SER A 224 8.43 13.67 -2.29
CA SER A 224 8.11 13.27 -0.92
C SER A 224 9.04 12.19 -0.38
N LEU A 225 9.22 12.19 0.95
CA LEU A 225 9.85 11.10 1.71
C LEU A 225 8.82 10.51 2.68
N VAL A 226 8.75 9.19 2.80
CA VAL A 226 7.96 8.50 3.83
C VAL A 226 8.88 7.70 4.76
N LEU A 227 8.57 7.72 6.04
CA LEU A 227 9.05 6.75 7.02
C LEU A 227 7.83 6.14 7.72
N GLY A 228 7.82 4.84 7.91
CA GLY A 228 6.70 4.17 8.55
C GLY A 228 7.05 2.81 9.11
N LEU A 229 6.03 2.15 9.63
CA LEU A 229 6.07 0.79 10.09
C LEU A 229 4.80 0.06 9.68
N VAL A 230 4.93 -1.23 9.46
CA VAL A 230 3.82 -2.14 9.23
C VAL A 230 3.87 -3.23 10.29
N TYR A 231 2.74 -3.46 10.96
CA TYR A 231 2.59 -4.45 12.00
C TYR A 231 1.52 -5.47 11.60
N SER A 232 1.95 -6.72 11.41
CA SER A 232 1.07 -7.86 11.13
C SER A 232 0.46 -8.34 12.45
N VAL A 233 -0.77 -7.92 12.71
CA VAL A 233 -1.54 -8.30 13.92
C VAL A 233 -1.92 -9.77 13.83
N MET A 234 -2.31 -10.21 12.64
CA MET A 234 -2.60 -11.60 12.28
C MET A 234 -2.01 -11.87 10.90
N HIS A 235 -1.94 -13.13 10.48
CA HIS A 235 -1.45 -13.53 9.16
C HIS A 235 -2.23 -12.88 7.98
N ASP A 236 -3.44 -12.42 8.25
CA ASP A 236 -4.40 -11.85 7.32
C ASP A 236 -4.75 -10.39 7.63
N LEU A 237 -4.12 -9.78 8.65
CA LEU A 237 -4.38 -8.41 9.07
C LEU A 237 -3.08 -7.65 9.35
N ASP A 238 -2.80 -6.66 8.52
CA ASP A 238 -1.77 -5.66 8.75
C ASP A 238 -2.39 -4.34 9.20
N ILE A 239 -1.73 -3.68 10.15
CA ILE A 239 -1.97 -2.27 10.50
C ILE A 239 -0.68 -1.51 10.28
N ASP A 240 -0.78 -0.32 9.72
CA ASP A 240 0.40 0.49 9.45
C ASP A 240 0.24 1.93 9.94
N LEU A 241 1.40 2.55 10.17
CA LEU A 241 1.52 3.96 10.52
C LEU A 241 2.72 4.56 9.78
N GLY A 242 2.53 5.75 9.23
CA GLY A 242 3.58 6.44 8.50
C GLY A 242 3.56 7.95 8.67
N TYR A 243 4.69 8.55 8.33
CA TYR A 243 4.89 9.98 8.27
C TYR A 243 5.51 10.34 6.93
N ARG A 244 4.81 11.17 6.15
CA ARG A 244 5.26 11.67 4.86
C ARG A 244 5.63 13.15 4.96
N ARG A 245 6.83 13.50 4.48
CA ARG A 245 7.36 14.87 4.42
C ARG A 245 7.48 15.29 2.96
N GLY A 246 6.85 16.39 2.60
CA GLY A 246 7.06 17.03 1.30
C GLY A 246 8.49 17.56 1.17
N LEU A 247 9.14 17.29 0.03
CA LEU A 247 10.49 17.72 -0.31
C LEU A 247 10.49 18.92 -1.28
N THR A 248 9.37 19.18 -1.94
CA THR A 248 9.17 20.27 -2.91
C THR A 248 7.98 21.12 -2.50
N GLU A 249 7.95 22.38 -2.94
CA GLU A 249 6.88 23.34 -2.63
C GLU A 249 5.44 22.83 -2.89
N PRO A 250 5.13 22.12 -4.00
CA PRO A 250 3.76 21.66 -4.25
C PRO A 250 3.32 20.50 -3.34
N ALA A 251 4.26 19.82 -2.67
CA ALA A 251 3.95 18.73 -1.76
C ALA A 251 3.45 19.29 -0.42
N ALA A 252 2.54 18.59 0.25
CA ALA A 252 2.14 18.96 1.60
C ALA A 252 3.35 18.95 2.56
N ASP A 253 3.44 19.94 3.44
CA ASP A 253 4.53 20.04 4.42
C ASP A 253 4.70 18.71 5.16
N HIS A 254 3.60 18.17 5.67
CA HIS A 254 3.61 16.92 6.44
C HIS A 254 2.28 16.19 6.28
N THR A 255 2.33 14.86 6.23
CA THR A 255 1.16 13.98 6.23
C THR A 255 1.35 12.86 7.24
N TRP A 256 0.34 12.63 8.06
CA TRP A 256 0.24 11.44 8.89
C TRP A 256 -0.57 10.39 8.15
N LEU A 257 -0.07 9.16 8.15
CA LEU A 257 -0.58 8.03 7.41
C LEU A 257 -0.99 6.94 8.42
N ALA A 258 -2.18 6.37 8.25
CA ALA A 258 -2.61 5.19 8.98
C ALA A 258 -3.41 4.28 8.05
N GLY A 259 -3.17 2.97 8.10
CA GLY A 259 -3.86 2.05 7.23
C GLY A 259 -4.09 0.68 7.85
N LEU A 260 -4.92 -0.08 7.16
CA LEU A 260 -5.31 -1.43 7.51
C LEU A 260 -5.49 -2.24 6.24
N ALA A 261 -4.89 -3.41 6.18
CA ALA A 261 -5.04 -4.36 5.07
C ALA A 261 -5.52 -5.72 5.60
N LEU A 262 -6.66 -6.17 5.09
CA LEU A 262 -7.30 -7.44 5.40
C LEU A 262 -7.23 -8.37 4.20
N ARG A 263 -6.87 -9.65 4.39
CA ARG A 263 -6.72 -10.63 3.32
C ARG A 263 -7.62 -11.85 3.58
N PHE A 264 -8.35 -12.33 2.57
CA PHE A 264 -9.25 -13.48 2.72
C PHE A 264 -9.45 -14.25 1.41
#